data_AF-A0AAJ6AEN6-F1
#
_entry.id   AF-A0AAJ6AEN6-F1
#
_cell.length_a   1.000
_cell.length_b   1.000
_cell.length_c   1.000
_cell.angle_alpha   90.00
_cell.angle_beta   90.00
_cell.angle_gamma   90.00
#
_symmetry.space_group_name_H-M   'P 1'
#
loop_
_entity.id
_entity.type
_entity.pdbx_description
1 polymer ?
#
loop_
_entity_poly.entity_id
_entity_poly.type
_entity_poly.pdbx_seq_one_letter_code
_entity_poly.pdbx_strand_id
1 'polypeptide(L)'
;MKRKTKIIAPSEICLYTENPQSTILFLQNLHIASHLYRVVEIDFSHTEKVTTLASLVLLSHLHYIQLYKKNKKAIVLNCEKSPVYQSFFENTLFRKAVESGCYETNGKTSVVFPFKAYSAFSIAECRNMLADYVKGFKDELKAVLSELHSESDINQFFSDLLLTMTELLQNISHHAYPVDRNPFVSPHNKLLTETDLYKLKLFWCMLWYDDREQRIVFALYDFGTGLINSYLHFSELPDYELNRLAKLTKKQIFQELLEAGNSRFFGSGRGNGLDAVFNTSMKLSDISLMLLSEDIRCERTFIGNQYSLFSCSLPGTAVEWNFKFRK
;
A
#
# COMPACT_ATOMS: atom_id res chain seq x y z
N MET A 1 -20.76 -20.21 -11.22
CA MET A 1 -20.72 -18.74 -11.07
C MET A 1 -21.85 -18.10 -11.88
N LYS A 2 -22.56 -17.14 -11.30
CA LYS A 2 -23.56 -16.29 -11.98
C LYS A 2 -22.88 -15.33 -12.98
N ARG A 3 -23.64 -14.75 -13.93
CA ARG A 3 -23.08 -13.99 -15.06
C ARG A 3 -22.50 -12.63 -14.64
N LYS A 4 -23.30 -11.76 -14.01
CA LYS A 4 -22.91 -10.40 -13.62
C LYS A 4 -23.64 -9.99 -12.34
N THR A 5 -23.01 -9.14 -11.54
CA THR A 5 -23.65 -8.41 -10.43
C THR A 5 -23.19 -6.96 -10.43
N LYS A 6 -23.92 -6.11 -9.70
CA LYS A 6 -23.58 -4.72 -9.44
C LYS A 6 -23.36 -4.52 -7.93
N ILE A 7 -22.34 -3.76 -7.55
CA ILE A 7 -22.06 -3.34 -6.17
C ILE A 7 -21.93 -1.82 -6.17
N ILE A 8 -22.48 -1.18 -5.13
CA ILE A 8 -22.38 0.27 -4.95
C ILE A 8 -21.15 0.56 -4.08
N ALA A 9 -20.27 1.44 -4.54
CA ALA A 9 -19.13 1.92 -3.78
C ALA A 9 -19.59 2.90 -2.68
N PRO A 10 -18.89 2.99 -1.54
CA PRO A 10 -19.22 3.97 -0.50
C PRO A 10 -19.05 5.41 -1.00
N SER A 11 -19.69 6.36 -0.31
CA SER A 11 -19.53 7.79 -0.60
C SER A 11 -18.09 8.26 -0.37
N GLU A 12 -17.43 7.72 0.66
CA GLU A 12 -16.01 7.92 0.93
C GLU A 12 -15.24 6.61 0.84
N ILE A 13 -14.25 6.58 -0.05
CA ILE A 13 -13.22 5.54 -0.12
C ILE A 13 -11.99 6.09 0.60
N CYS A 14 -11.88 5.78 1.88
CA CYS A 14 -10.95 6.43 2.79
C CYS A 14 -10.48 5.46 3.89
N LEU A 15 -9.20 5.56 4.27
CA LEU A 15 -8.58 4.78 5.35
C LEU A 15 -8.09 5.64 6.54
N TYR A 16 -8.28 6.96 6.49
CA TYR A 16 -7.79 7.89 7.52
C TYR A 16 -8.88 8.33 8.53
N THR A 17 -10.12 8.52 8.09
CA THR A 17 -11.19 9.17 8.87
C THR A 17 -11.88 8.23 9.87
N GLU A 18 -12.94 8.70 10.53
CA GLU A 18 -13.69 7.98 11.58
C GLU A 18 -14.32 6.65 11.11
N ASN A 19 -14.49 6.43 9.80
CA ASN A 19 -15.15 5.22 9.28
C ASN A 19 -14.38 4.54 8.13
N PRO A 20 -13.15 4.01 8.38
CA PRO A 20 -12.44 3.19 7.41
C PRO A 20 -13.15 1.84 7.20
N GLN A 21 -14.05 1.47 8.11
CA GLN A 21 -14.83 0.24 8.07
C GLN A 21 -15.71 0.17 6.82
N SER A 22 -16.31 1.28 6.38
CA SER A 22 -17.09 1.31 5.13
C SER A 22 -16.28 0.87 3.91
N THR A 23 -15.03 1.35 3.81
CA THR A 23 -14.10 1.00 2.74
C THR A 23 -13.65 -0.46 2.85
N ILE A 24 -13.25 -0.91 4.05
CA ILE A 24 -12.79 -2.29 4.26
C ILE A 24 -13.93 -3.30 4.01
N LEU A 25 -15.14 -3.04 4.51
CA LEU A 25 -16.31 -3.90 4.25
C LEU A 25 -16.67 -3.93 2.77
N PHE A 26 -16.55 -2.80 2.06
CA PHE A 26 -16.75 -2.76 0.62
C PHE A 26 -15.74 -3.66 -0.11
N LEU A 27 -14.46 -3.63 0.26
CA LEU A 27 -13.42 -4.50 -0.31
C LEU A 27 -13.68 -6.00 -0.02
N GLN A 28 -14.16 -6.33 1.17
CA GLN A 28 -14.55 -7.70 1.53
C GLN A 28 -15.75 -8.18 0.70
N ASN A 29 -16.79 -7.34 0.58
CA ASN A 29 -17.97 -7.63 -0.24
C ASN A 29 -17.63 -7.79 -1.72
N LEU A 30 -16.68 -7.01 -2.22
CA LEU A 30 -16.17 -7.12 -3.57
C LEU A 30 -15.55 -8.50 -3.83
N HIS A 31 -14.80 -9.05 -2.87
CA HIS A 31 -14.28 -10.42 -2.95
C HIS A 31 -15.41 -11.45 -2.92
N ILE A 32 -16.36 -11.35 -1.99
CA ILE A 32 -17.50 -12.28 -1.90
C ILE A 32 -18.28 -12.31 -3.23
N ALA A 33 -18.62 -11.14 -3.76
CA ALA A 33 -19.30 -11.03 -5.05
C ALA A 33 -18.46 -11.60 -6.20
N SER A 34 -17.15 -11.36 -6.18
CA SER A 34 -16.26 -11.87 -7.21
C SER A 34 -16.15 -13.40 -7.22
N HIS A 35 -16.28 -14.06 -6.07
CA HIS A 35 -16.37 -15.53 -6.02
C HIS A 35 -17.69 -16.05 -6.61
N LEU A 36 -18.79 -15.33 -6.41
CA LEU A 36 -20.12 -15.76 -6.85
C LEU A 36 -20.41 -15.43 -8.32
N TYR A 37 -19.86 -14.34 -8.85
CA TYR A 37 -20.18 -13.77 -10.16
C TYR A 37 -18.95 -13.64 -11.06
N ARG A 38 -19.11 -13.94 -12.35
CA ARG A 38 -18.03 -13.82 -13.35
C ARG A 38 -17.56 -12.38 -13.50
N VAL A 39 -18.51 -11.46 -13.64
CA VAL A 39 -18.26 -10.02 -13.76
C VAL A 39 -18.91 -9.27 -12.60
N VAL A 40 -18.17 -8.35 -11.99
CA VAL A 40 -18.67 -7.41 -10.97
C VAL A 40 -18.57 -6.00 -11.55
N GLU A 41 -19.70 -5.33 -11.67
CA GLU A 41 -19.75 -3.89 -11.94
C GLU A 41 -19.75 -3.13 -10.62
N ILE A 42 -18.87 -2.14 -10.50
CA ILE A 42 -18.76 -1.27 -9.33
C ILE A 42 -19.29 0.11 -9.72
N ASP A 43 -20.30 0.57 -9.00
CA ASP A 43 -20.96 1.86 -9.20
C ASP A 43 -20.42 2.91 -8.23
N PHE A 44 -19.74 3.92 -8.78
CA PHE A 44 -19.15 5.05 -8.05
C PHE A 44 -19.99 6.33 -8.20
N SER A 45 -21.22 6.26 -8.71
CA SER A 45 -22.07 7.44 -8.95
C SER A 45 -22.33 8.29 -7.70
N HIS A 46 -22.18 7.74 -6.51
CA HIS A 46 -22.32 8.43 -5.24
C HIS A 46 -20.99 8.62 -4.48
N THR A 47 -19.86 8.26 -5.08
CA THR A 47 -18.54 8.43 -4.44
C THR A 47 -18.09 9.88 -4.57
N GLU A 48 -17.98 10.55 -3.44
CA GLU A 48 -17.65 11.97 -3.29
C GLU A 48 -16.18 12.20 -2.91
N LYS A 49 -15.53 11.17 -2.38
CA LYS A 49 -14.14 11.26 -1.93
C LYS A 49 -13.42 9.94 -2.11
N VAL A 50 -12.23 10.01 -2.68
CA VAL A 50 -11.29 8.88 -2.72
C VAL A 50 -9.94 9.39 -2.25
N THR A 51 -9.35 8.73 -1.27
CA THR A 51 -8.05 9.12 -0.75
C THR A 51 -6.91 8.32 -1.37
N THR A 52 -5.71 8.89 -1.27
CA THR A 52 -4.46 8.39 -1.85
C THR A 52 -4.23 6.92 -1.47
N LEU A 53 -3.96 6.59 -0.20
CA LEU A 53 -3.75 5.20 0.20
C LEU A 53 -4.94 4.28 -0.11
N ALA A 54 -6.18 4.75 0.08
CA ALA A 54 -7.38 3.95 -0.17
C ALA A 54 -7.54 3.60 -1.66
N SER A 55 -7.13 4.48 -2.57
CA SER A 55 -7.12 4.22 -4.00
C SER A 55 -6.12 3.12 -4.38
N LEU A 56 -4.92 3.14 -3.80
CA LEU A 56 -3.91 2.10 -4.02
C LEU A 56 -4.42 0.75 -3.54
N VAL A 57 -4.95 0.69 -2.31
CA VAL A 57 -5.54 -0.53 -1.75
C VAL A 57 -6.69 -1.03 -2.63
N LEU A 58 -7.62 -0.15 -3.01
CA LEU A 58 -8.72 -0.51 -3.91
C LEU A 58 -8.20 -1.14 -5.19
N LEU A 59 -7.24 -0.50 -5.86
CA LEU A 59 -6.69 -1.03 -7.09
C LEU A 59 -6.05 -2.40 -6.90
N SER A 60 -5.25 -2.59 -5.84
CA SER A 60 -4.61 -3.88 -5.56
C SER A 60 -5.64 -4.99 -5.40
N HIS A 61 -6.76 -4.72 -4.73
CA HIS A 61 -7.88 -5.66 -4.63
C HIS A 61 -8.51 -5.95 -6.01
N LEU A 62 -8.73 -4.93 -6.85
CA LEU A 62 -9.29 -5.12 -8.20
C LEU A 62 -8.35 -5.94 -9.10
N HIS A 63 -7.07 -5.63 -9.08
CA HIS A 63 -6.03 -6.36 -9.80
C HIS A 63 -5.95 -7.81 -9.33
N TYR A 64 -5.95 -8.06 -8.03
CA TYR A 64 -5.95 -9.41 -7.51
C TYR A 64 -7.17 -10.20 -8.02
N ILE A 65 -8.36 -9.59 -8.04
CA ILE A 65 -9.57 -10.22 -8.57
C ILE A 65 -9.44 -10.57 -10.05
N GLN A 66 -8.92 -9.66 -10.87
CA GLN A 66 -8.70 -9.91 -12.29
C GLN A 66 -7.67 -11.04 -12.51
N LEU A 67 -6.61 -11.07 -11.68
CA LEU A 67 -5.58 -12.09 -11.70
C LEU A 67 -6.14 -13.47 -11.37
N TYR A 68 -6.78 -13.65 -10.20
CA TYR A 68 -7.25 -14.97 -9.78
C TYR A 68 -8.39 -15.49 -10.66
N LYS A 69 -9.14 -14.61 -11.33
CA LYS A 69 -10.14 -14.98 -12.34
C LYS A 69 -9.57 -15.23 -13.72
N LYS A 70 -8.28 -14.90 -13.95
CA LYS A 70 -7.64 -14.90 -15.26
C LYS A 70 -8.46 -14.14 -16.30
N ASN A 71 -9.06 -13.01 -15.88
CA ASN A 71 -9.96 -12.21 -16.70
C ASN A 71 -9.87 -10.71 -16.34
N LYS A 72 -9.24 -9.91 -17.20
CA LYS A 72 -9.14 -8.45 -17.04
C LYS A 72 -10.51 -7.75 -16.99
N LYS A 73 -11.53 -8.32 -17.66
CA LYS A 73 -12.91 -7.79 -17.68
C LYS A 73 -13.77 -8.33 -16.54
N ALA A 74 -13.18 -8.98 -15.54
CA ALA A 74 -13.90 -9.45 -14.35
C ALA A 74 -14.47 -8.30 -13.50
N ILE A 75 -13.87 -7.12 -13.61
CA ILE A 75 -14.27 -5.89 -12.96
C ILE A 75 -14.66 -4.87 -14.04
N VAL A 76 -15.76 -4.17 -13.83
CA VAL A 76 -16.20 -3.04 -14.67
C VAL A 76 -16.45 -1.85 -13.77
N LEU A 77 -15.89 -0.69 -14.09
CA LEU A 77 -16.05 0.53 -13.30
C LEU A 77 -17.09 1.44 -13.94
N ASN A 78 -18.19 1.68 -13.24
CA ASN A 78 -19.19 2.67 -13.59
C ASN A 78 -18.91 3.94 -12.77
N CYS A 79 -18.13 4.85 -13.35
CA CYS A 79 -17.58 6.02 -12.66
C CYS A 79 -17.94 7.37 -13.29
N GLU A 80 -18.51 7.40 -14.51
CA GLU A 80 -18.77 8.64 -15.26
C GLU A 80 -19.71 9.63 -14.55
N LYS A 81 -20.59 9.11 -13.69
CA LYS A 81 -21.52 9.92 -12.88
C LYS A 81 -20.98 10.28 -11.50
N SER A 82 -19.77 9.85 -11.16
CA SER A 82 -19.16 10.13 -9.85
C SER A 82 -18.84 11.62 -9.72
N PRO A 83 -19.16 12.26 -8.58
CA PRO A 83 -18.69 13.61 -8.26
C PRO A 83 -17.17 13.80 -8.40
N VAL A 84 -16.38 12.73 -8.21
CA VAL A 84 -14.92 12.74 -8.35
C VAL A 84 -14.42 12.21 -9.70
N TYR A 85 -15.27 12.10 -10.71
CA TYR A 85 -14.87 11.55 -12.02
C TYR A 85 -13.66 12.26 -12.61
N GLN A 86 -13.73 13.59 -12.76
CA GLN A 86 -12.65 14.38 -13.32
C GLN A 86 -11.43 14.41 -12.39
N SER A 87 -11.65 14.73 -11.11
CA SER A 87 -10.58 14.98 -10.14
C SER A 87 -9.80 13.73 -9.74
N PHE A 88 -10.47 12.56 -9.75
CA PHE A 88 -9.86 11.28 -9.41
C PHE A 88 -9.71 10.38 -10.64
N PHE A 89 -10.79 9.88 -11.25
CA PHE A 89 -10.67 8.83 -12.28
C PHE A 89 -9.92 9.24 -13.54
N GLU A 90 -10.16 10.46 -14.04
CA GLU A 90 -9.44 11.00 -15.20
C GLU A 90 -8.05 11.51 -14.82
N ASN A 91 -7.93 12.43 -13.85
CA ASN A 91 -6.64 13.04 -13.52
C ASN A 91 -5.61 12.04 -12.96
N THR A 92 -6.05 11.02 -12.20
CA THR A 92 -5.16 9.99 -11.65
C THR A 92 -4.94 8.83 -12.62
N LEU A 93 -5.70 8.79 -13.72
CA LEU A 93 -5.75 7.69 -14.69
C LEU A 93 -6.12 6.33 -14.06
N PHE A 94 -6.83 6.34 -12.93
CA PHE A 94 -7.22 5.13 -12.19
C PHE A 94 -7.90 4.08 -13.08
N ARG A 95 -8.83 4.49 -13.97
CA ARG A 95 -9.51 3.56 -14.89
C ARG A 95 -8.53 2.82 -15.79
N LYS A 96 -7.55 3.54 -16.35
CA LYS A 96 -6.52 2.94 -17.21
C LYS A 96 -5.68 1.94 -16.44
N ALA A 97 -5.30 2.27 -15.20
CA ALA A 97 -4.54 1.37 -14.35
C ALA A 97 -5.27 0.04 -14.14
N VAL A 98 -6.58 0.08 -13.86
CA VAL A 98 -7.44 -1.11 -13.68
C VAL A 98 -7.53 -1.95 -14.96
N GLU A 99 -7.60 -1.31 -16.12
CA GLU A 99 -7.73 -2.00 -17.41
C GLU A 99 -6.43 -2.67 -17.86
N SER A 100 -5.29 -2.02 -17.66
CA SER A 100 -4.00 -2.51 -18.12
C SER A 100 -3.36 -3.50 -17.14
N GLY A 101 -3.60 -3.38 -15.84
CA GLY A 101 -2.99 -4.17 -14.75
C GLY A 101 -1.68 -3.58 -14.22
N CYS A 102 -1.08 -2.66 -14.96
CA CYS A 102 0.01 -1.74 -14.63
C CYS A 102 -0.10 -0.59 -15.63
N TYR A 103 0.08 0.67 -15.21
CA TYR A 103 0.15 1.78 -16.16
C TYR A 103 1.54 2.44 -16.11
N GLU A 104 1.93 3.17 -17.16
CA GLU A 104 3.07 4.11 -17.22
C GLU A 104 2.66 5.30 -18.09
N THR A 105 2.78 6.51 -17.55
CA THR A 105 2.52 7.76 -18.28
C THR A 105 3.77 8.15 -19.06
N ASN A 106 3.65 8.33 -20.38
CA ASN A 106 4.61 9.10 -21.15
C ASN A 106 4.20 10.58 -21.15
N GLY A 107 4.46 11.28 -20.04
CA GLY A 107 4.42 12.74 -19.95
C GLY A 107 3.06 13.44 -19.77
N LYS A 108 3.13 14.60 -19.09
CA LYS A 108 2.12 15.66 -18.89
C LYS A 108 0.91 15.40 -17.97
N THR A 109 0.93 14.38 -17.11
CA THR A 109 -0.01 14.29 -15.98
C THR A 109 0.72 14.42 -14.66
N SER A 110 0.11 15.06 -13.65
CA SER A 110 0.62 15.22 -12.28
C SER A 110 0.81 13.90 -11.50
N VAL A 111 0.66 12.75 -12.19
CA VAL A 111 0.82 11.40 -11.66
C VAL A 111 2.16 10.90 -12.12
N VAL A 112 3.13 10.96 -11.24
CA VAL A 112 4.48 10.47 -11.52
C VAL A 112 4.77 9.26 -10.62
N PHE A 113 3.79 8.36 -10.49
CA PHE A 113 3.94 6.91 -10.28
C PHE A 113 2.59 6.33 -10.64
N PRO A 114 2.46 5.78 -11.84
CA PRO A 114 1.26 5.03 -12.15
C PRO A 114 1.15 3.90 -11.15
N PHE A 115 -0.06 3.46 -10.82
CA PHE A 115 -0.17 2.30 -9.97
C PHE A 115 0.54 1.09 -10.61
N LYS A 116 1.57 0.58 -9.94
CA LYS A 116 2.34 -0.58 -10.43
C LYS A 116 2.16 -1.76 -9.51
N ALA A 117 2.26 -2.95 -10.09
CA ALA A 117 2.38 -4.21 -9.39
C ALA A 117 3.78 -4.78 -9.64
N TYR A 118 4.46 -5.19 -8.58
CA TYR A 118 5.80 -5.75 -8.62
C TYR A 118 5.84 -7.08 -7.90
N SER A 119 6.80 -7.93 -8.24
CA SER A 119 7.06 -9.17 -7.52
C SER A 119 8.35 -9.07 -6.72
N ALA A 120 8.30 -9.43 -5.44
CA ALA A 120 9.48 -9.44 -4.56
C ALA A 120 10.48 -10.58 -4.85
N PHE A 121 10.35 -11.33 -5.95
CA PHE A 121 11.29 -12.40 -6.31
C PHE A 121 12.71 -11.92 -6.61
N SER A 122 12.85 -10.72 -7.17
CA SER A 122 14.15 -10.13 -7.46
C SER A 122 14.23 -8.74 -6.84
N ILE A 123 14.68 -8.71 -5.57
CA ILE A 123 14.94 -7.45 -4.86
C ILE A 123 15.90 -6.56 -5.68
N ALA A 124 16.89 -7.17 -6.34
CA ALA A 124 17.85 -6.44 -7.17
C ALA A 124 17.18 -5.75 -8.38
N GLU A 125 16.32 -6.46 -9.12
CA GLU A 125 15.54 -5.86 -10.21
C GLU A 125 14.59 -4.78 -9.69
N CYS A 126 13.89 -5.05 -8.58
CA CYS A 126 13.01 -4.08 -7.95
C CYS A 126 13.77 -2.81 -7.51
N ARG A 127 14.97 -2.95 -6.95
CA ARG A 127 15.82 -1.81 -6.58
C ARG A 127 16.25 -0.99 -7.79
N ASN A 128 16.70 -1.64 -8.87
CA ASN A 128 17.08 -0.93 -10.10
C ASN A 128 15.89 -0.18 -10.68
N MET A 129 14.72 -0.84 -10.74
CA MET A 129 13.49 -0.19 -11.19
C MET A 129 13.11 1.01 -10.32
N LEU A 130 13.18 0.88 -8.99
CA LEU A 130 12.91 1.99 -8.07
C LEU A 130 13.90 3.14 -8.27
N ALA A 131 15.18 2.86 -8.49
CA ALA A 131 16.22 3.87 -8.72
C ALA A 131 15.98 4.65 -10.02
N ASP A 132 15.76 3.95 -11.14
CA ASP A 132 15.41 4.57 -12.43
C ASP A 132 14.14 5.40 -12.30
N TYR A 133 13.18 4.91 -11.53
CA TYR A 133 11.92 5.57 -11.30
C TYR A 133 12.07 6.88 -10.52
N VAL A 134 12.73 6.83 -9.36
CA VAL A 134 12.98 8.01 -8.51
C VAL A 134 13.79 9.05 -9.27
N LYS A 135 14.74 8.61 -10.12
CA LYS A 135 15.48 9.49 -11.01
C LYS A 135 14.57 10.20 -12.02
N GLY A 136 13.71 9.47 -12.74
CA GLY A 136 12.75 10.07 -13.67
C GLY A 136 11.81 11.06 -12.97
N PHE A 137 11.30 10.69 -11.80
CA PHE A 137 10.45 11.55 -10.98
C PHE A 137 11.13 12.86 -10.58
N LYS A 138 12.39 12.76 -10.13
CA LYS A 138 13.22 13.91 -9.81
C LYS A 138 13.42 14.81 -11.03
N ASP A 139 13.73 14.24 -12.19
CA ASP A 139 13.96 14.99 -13.42
C ASP A 139 12.69 15.75 -13.86
N GLU A 140 11.51 15.13 -13.71
CA GLU A 140 10.21 15.77 -14.00
C GLU A 140 9.90 16.92 -13.03
N LEU A 141 10.21 16.76 -11.74
CA LEU A 141 9.96 17.80 -10.73
C LEU A 141 11.07 18.83 -10.60
N LYS A 142 12.21 18.65 -11.28
CA LYS A 142 13.40 19.50 -11.09
C LYS A 142 13.07 20.97 -11.27
N ALA A 143 12.33 21.33 -12.31
CA ALA A 143 11.98 22.73 -12.57
C ALA A 143 11.14 23.33 -11.44
N VAL A 144 10.14 22.60 -10.96
CA VAL A 144 9.23 23.06 -9.90
C VAL A 144 9.95 23.19 -8.55
N LEU A 145 10.76 22.18 -8.19
CA LEU A 145 11.45 22.17 -6.90
C LEU A 145 12.62 23.15 -6.85
N SER A 146 13.26 23.45 -7.99
CA SER A 146 14.39 24.39 -8.04
C SER A 146 13.98 25.85 -7.77
N GLU A 147 12.69 26.16 -7.85
CA GLU A 147 12.15 27.47 -7.43
C GLU A 147 12.12 27.62 -5.91
N LEU A 148 12.09 26.51 -5.17
CA LEU A 148 11.87 26.47 -3.72
C LEU A 148 13.10 26.01 -2.94
N HIS A 149 13.96 25.19 -3.56
CA HIS A 149 15.03 24.48 -2.86
C HIS A 149 16.32 24.45 -3.66
N SER A 150 17.45 24.31 -2.95
CA SER A 150 18.76 24.17 -3.59
C SER A 150 18.89 22.81 -4.30
N GLU A 151 19.71 22.74 -5.36
CA GLU A 151 19.96 21.47 -6.07
C GLU A 151 20.55 20.40 -5.13
N SER A 152 21.40 20.81 -4.18
CA SER A 152 21.95 19.89 -3.16
C SER A 152 20.86 19.27 -2.31
N ASP A 153 19.90 20.07 -1.86
CA ASP A 153 18.83 19.58 -1.01
C ASP A 153 17.88 18.67 -1.78
N ILE A 154 17.51 19.05 -3.01
CA ILE A 154 16.70 18.20 -3.90
C ILE A 154 17.38 16.85 -4.12
N ASN A 155 18.69 16.84 -4.40
CA ASN A 155 19.46 15.62 -4.58
C ASN A 155 19.47 14.74 -3.32
N GLN A 156 19.64 15.34 -2.15
CA GLN A 156 19.62 14.64 -0.88
C GLN A 156 18.24 14.02 -0.62
N PHE A 157 17.16 14.79 -0.77
CA PHE A 157 15.78 14.32 -0.60
C PHE A 157 15.47 13.08 -1.44
N PHE A 158 15.81 13.09 -2.72
CA PHE A 158 15.55 11.94 -3.60
C PHE A 158 16.44 10.72 -3.29
N SER A 159 17.65 10.95 -2.80
CA SER A 159 18.52 9.87 -2.30
C SER A 159 17.92 9.22 -1.06
N ASP A 160 17.40 10.03 -0.14
CA ASP A 160 16.76 9.59 1.10
C ASP A 160 15.43 8.87 0.83
N LEU A 161 14.64 9.37 -0.12
CA LEU A 161 13.41 8.72 -0.59
C LEU A 161 13.72 7.33 -1.16
N LEU A 162 14.73 7.21 -2.02
CA LEU A 162 15.14 5.92 -2.60
C LEU A 162 15.62 4.94 -1.52
N LEU A 163 16.39 5.41 -0.53
CA LEU A 163 16.81 4.60 0.62
C LEU A 163 15.59 4.07 1.39
N THR A 164 14.63 4.95 1.68
CA THR A 164 13.38 4.62 2.40
C THR A 164 12.57 3.56 1.65
N MET A 165 12.37 3.76 0.35
CA MET A 165 11.66 2.80 -0.51
C MET A 165 12.37 1.45 -0.58
N THR A 166 13.71 1.46 -0.57
CA THR A 166 14.53 0.23 -0.58
C THR A 166 14.44 -0.55 0.73
N GLU A 167 14.39 0.12 1.87
CA GLU A 167 14.17 -0.52 3.17
C GLU A 167 12.78 -1.16 3.26
N LEU A 168 11.75 -0.47 2.74
CA LEU A 168 10.40 -1.04 2.67
C LEU A 168 10.31 -2.27 1.78
N LEU A 169 10.99 -2.25 0.63
CA LEU A 169 11.07 -3.41 -0.25
C LEU A 169 11.73 -4.61 0.44
N GLN A 170 12.77 -4.38 1.24
CA GLN A 170 13.37 -5.44 2.06
C GLN A 170 12.37 -5.99 3.08
N ASN A 171 11.61 -5.12 3.74
CA ASN A 171 10.59 -5.54 4.69
C ASN A 171 9.51 -6.39 4.04
N ILE A 172 9.04 -6.02 2.84
CA ILE A 172 8.08 -6.83 2.07
C ILE A 172 8.66 -8.21 1.77
N SER A 173 9.87 -8.26 1.22
CA SER A 173 10.50 -9.51 0.84
C SER A 173 10.71 -10.46 2.02
N HIS A 174 11.02 -9.92 3.19
CA HIS A 174 11.29 -10.72 4.39
C HIS A 174 10.03 -11.05 5.18
N HIS A 175 9.05 -10.15 5.24
CA HIS A 175 7.94 -10.23 6.21
C HIS A 175 6.56 -10.41 5.61
N ALA A 176 6.27 -9.86 4.42
CA ALA A 176 4.92 -9.92 3.85
C ALA A 176 4.55 -11.34 3.38
N TYR A 177 5.55 -12.08 2.90
CA TYR A 177 5.39 -13.40 2.27
C TYR A 177 6.30 -14.47 2.91
N PRO A 178 6.03 -14.87 4.18
CA PRO A 178 6.84 -15.86 4.90
C PRO A 178 6.88 -17.25 4.28
N VAL A 179 5.84 -17.60 3.53
CA VAL A 179 5.57 -18.95 3.05
C VAL A 179 5.15 -18.90 1.59
N ASP A 180 5.46 -19.96 0.83
CA ASP A 180 5.13 -20.07 -0.60
C ASP A 180 3.66 -20.43 -0.88
N ARG A 181 2.81 -20.45 0.15
CA ARG A 181 1.36 -20.65 0.03
C ARG A 181 0.60 -19.67 0.90
N ASN A 182 -0.49 -19.11 0.39
CA ASN A 182 -1.35 -18.24 1.18
C ASN A 182 -1.99 -19.02 2.33
N PRO A 183 -1.65 -18.71 3.60
CA PRO A 183 -2.13 -19.45 4.76
C PRO A 183 -3.61 -19.18 5.06
N PHE A 184 -4.20 -18.14 4.45
CA PHE A 184 -5.58 -17.71 4.66
C PHE A 184 -6.55 -18.24 3.61
N VAL A 185 -6.07 -18.98 2.61
CA VAL A 185 -6.90 -19.59 1.57
C VAL A 185 -7.08 -21.07 1.86
N SER A 186 -8.34 -21.51 1.91
CA SER A 186 -8.66 -22.94 2.05
C SER A 186 -8.04 -23.74 0.89
N PRO A 187 -7.34 -24.86 1.16
CA PRO A 187 -6.79 -25.74 0.12
C PRO A 187 -7.81 -26.25 -0.89
N HIS A 188 -9.11 -26.20 -0.56
CA HIS A 188 -10.19 -26.64 -1.43
C HIS A 188 -10.67 -25.55 -2.41
N ASN A 189 -10.25 -24.29 -2.25
CA ASN A 189 -10.59 -23.22 -3.18
C ASN A 189 -9.61 -23.20 -4.37
N LYS A 190 -9.84 -24.11 -5.34
CA LYS A 190 -8.99 -24.29 -6.54
C LYS A 190 -8.64 -22.97 -7.24
N LEU A 191 -9.61 -22.08 -7.36
CA LEU A 191 -9.48 -20.80 -8.08
C LEU A 191 -8.44 -19.87 -7.42
N LEU A 192 -8.44 -19.79 -6.09
CA LEU A 192 -7.46 -19.00 -5.34
C LEU A 192 -6.11 -19.73 -5.17
N THR A 193 -6.11 -21.06 -5.05
CA THR A 193 -4.86 -21.84 -4.91
C THR A 193 -4.00 -21.87 -6.18
N GLU A 194 -4.62 -21.74 -7.37
CA GLU A 194 -3.90 -21.67 -8.65
C GLU A 194 -3.24 -20.31 -8.89
N THR A 195 -3.78 -19.24 -8.29
CA THR A 195 -3.32 -17.86 -8.50
C THR A 195 -2.94 -17.23 -7.16
N ASP A 196 -2.01 -17.88 -6.50
CA ASP A 196 -1.60 -17.55 -5.15
C ASP A 196 -0.72 -16.29 -5.13
N LEU A 197 -1.23 -15.20 -4.57
CA LEU A 197 -0.45 -13.96 -4.37
C LEU A 197 0.84 -14.19 -3.59
N TYR A 198 0.88 -15.16 -2.68
CA TYR A 198 2.06 -15.47 -1.88
C TYR A 198 3.14 -16.13 -2.72
N LYS A 199 2.75 -16.88 -3.75
CA LYS A 199 3.70 -17.35 -4.77
C LYS A 199 4.17 -16.20 -5.62
N LEU A 200 3.31 -15.27 -6.02
CA LEU A 200 3.72 -14.16 -6.87
C LEU A 200 4.46 -13.05 -6.11
N LYS A 201 4.37 -13.04 -4.77
CA LYS A 201 4.94 -12.04 -3.86
C LYS A 201 4.66 -10.61 -4.31
N LEU A 202 3.40 -10.33 -4.65
CA LEU A 202 3.01 -9.08 -5.29
C LEU A 202 2.91 -7.91 -4.32
N PHE A 203 3.38 -6.74 -4.70
CA PHE A 203 3.07 -5.51 -3.98
C PHE A 203 2.75 -4.40 -4.97
N TRP A 204 2.01 -3.41 -4.50
CA TRP A 204 1.64 -2.24 -5.27
C TRP A 204 2.21 -1.00 -4.63
N CYS A 205 2.62 -0.03 -5.44
CA CYS A 205 3.05 1.26 -4.93
C CYS A 205 2.71 2.40 -5.87
N MET A 206 2.79 3.60 -5.32
CA MET A 206 2.66 4.87 -6.02
C MET A 206 3.49 5.96 -5.34
N LEU A 207 3.83 6.99 -6.10
CA LEU A 207 4.55 8.22 -5.78
C LEU A 207 3.80 9.31 -6.53
N TRP A 208 3.35 10.32 -5.81
CA TRP A 208 2.45 11.33 -6.33
C TRP A 208 2.98 12.69 -5.93
N TYR A 209 2.95 13.66 -6.85
CA TYR A 209 3.21 15.05 -6.51
C TYR A 209 1.91 15.85 -6.54
N ASP A 210 1.57 16.45 -5.42
CA ASP A 210 0.41 17.30 -5.24
C ASP A 210 0.89 18.75 -5.20
N ASP A 211 0.79 19.40 -6.36
CA ASP A 211 1.20 20.80 -6.57
C ASP A 211 0.41 21.79 -5.70
N ARG A 212 -0.85 21.48 -5.35
CA ARG A 212 -1.66 22.38 -4.53
C ARG A 212 -1.15 22.43 -3.10
N GLU A 213 -0.79 21.27 -2.56
CA GLU A 213 -0.29 21.12 -1.21
C GLU A 213 1.25 21.16 -1.13
N GLN A 214 1.93 21.30 -2.26
CA GLN A 214 3.39 21.23 -2.40
C GLN A 214 3.97 20.04 -1.65
N ARG A 215 3.47 18.85 -1.98
CA ARG A 215 3.85 17.61 -1.29
C ARG A 215 4.07 16.45 -2.23
N ILE A 216 4.97 15.57 -1.82
CA ILE A 216 5.15 14.25 -2.42
C ILE A 216 4.50 13.21 -1.51
N VAL A 217 3.73 12.30 -2.09
CA VAL A 217 3.13 11.17 -1.38
C VAL A 217 3.66 9.88 -1.96
N PHE A 218 4.34 9.08 -1.14
CA PHE A 218 4.69 7.70 -1.46
C PHE A 218 3.73 6.76 -0.75
N ALA A 219 3.11 5.83 -1.46
CA ALA A 219 2.26 4.82 -0.85
C ALA A 219 2.60 3.43 -1.36
N LEU A 220 2.42 2.42 -0.51
CA LEU A 220 2.70 1.03 -0.79
C LEU A 220 1.65 0.13 -0.15
N TYR A 221 1.32 -0.97 -0.80
CA TYR A 221 0.47 -2.00 -0.23
C TYR A 221 0.94 -3.40 -0.66
N ASP A 222 1.20 -4.27 0.30
CA ASP A 222 1.82 -5.58 0.04
C ASP A 222 0.85 -6.74 -0.07
N PHE A 223 -0.44 -6.61 0.30
CA PHE A 223 -1.42 -7.72 0.33
C PHE A 223 -0.91 -9.01 1.03
N GLY A 224 0.08 -8.89 1.92
CA GLY A 224 0.77 -10.00 2.57
C GLY A 224 0.05 -10.50 3.83
N THR A 225 0.83 -11.05 4.77
CA THR A 225 0.27 -11.63 6.00
C THR A 225 -0.07 -10.60 7.07
N GLY A 226 0.44 -9.37 6.95
CA GLY A 226 0.35 -8.34 7.98
C GLY A 226 1.46 -8.44 9.02
N LEU A 227 1.75 -7.33 9.68
CA LEU A 227 2.91 -7.19 10.56
C LEU A 227 2.81 -8.07 11.81
N ILE A 228 1.65 -8.11 12.47
CA ILE A 228 1.50 -8.86 13.72
C ILE A 228 1.51 -10.34 13.43
N ASN A 229 0.79 -10.79 12.40
CA ASN A 229 0.85 -12.18 11.99
C ASN A 229 2.27 -12.61 11.59
N SER A 230 3.02 -11.77 10.85
CA SER A 230 4.42 -12.07 10.52
C SER A 230 5.27 -12.23 11.79
N TYR A 231 5.06 -11.36 12.77
CA TYR A 231 5.84 -11.32 14.01
C TYR A 231 5.48 -12.43 15.02
N LEU A 232 4.23 -12.89 15.04
CA LEU A 232 3.77 -13.91 16.00
C LEU A 232 3.75 -15.33 15.41
N HIS A 233 3.28 -15.49 14.18
CA HIS A 233 2.97 -16.80 13.61
C HIS A 233 4.03 -17.32 12.63
N PHE A 234 4.92 -16.44 12.15
CA PHE A 234 6.01 -16.80 11.26
C PHE A 234 7.37 -16.46 11.87
N SER A 235 7.42 -16.46 13.20
CA SER A 235 8.56 -16.05 14.00
C SER A 235 9.51 -17.19 14.30
N GLU A 236 10.80 -16.87 14.33
CA GLU A 236 11.88 -17.73 14.80
C GLU A 236 12.23 -17.44 16.27
N LEU A 237 11.39 -16.67 16.97
CA LEU A 237 11.55 -16.37 18.38
C LEU A 237 11.46 -17.65 19.23
N PRO A 238 12.26 -17.75 20.31
CA PRO A 238 12.19 -18.88 21.23
C PRO A 238 10.87 -18.90 22.00
N ASP A 239 10.45 -20.08 22.46
CA ASP A 239 9.15 -20.30 23.10
C ASP A 239 8.88 -19.36 24.29
N TYR A 240 9.91 -19.02 25.07
CA TYR A 240 9.73 -18.11 26.21
C TYR A 240 9.33 -16.69 25.77
N GLU A 241 9.83 -16.20 24.63
CA GLU A 241 9.44 -14.92 24.05
C GLU A 241 8.03 -14.99 23.47
N LEU A 242 7.69 -16.06 22.74
CA LEU A 242 6.33 -16.26 22.23
C LEU A 242 5.30 -16.30 23.37
N ASN A 243 5.63 -16.97 24.49
CA ASN A 243 4.79 -17.00 25.69
C ASN A 243 4.67 -15.64 26.39
N ARG A 244 5.69 -14.77 26.28
CA ARG A 244 5.62 -13.37 26.76
C ARG A 244 4.68 -12.56 25.86
N LEU A 245 4.90 -12.62 24.54
CA LEU A 245 4.10 -11.91 23.54
C LEU A 245 2.62 -12.30 23.60
N ALA A 246 2.30 -13.58 23.85
CA ALA A 246 0.93 -14.06 24.00
C ALA A 246 0.14 -13.41 25.16
N LYS A 247 0.83 -12.76 26.12
CA LYS A 247 0.20 -12.04 27.23
C LYS A 247 -0.07 -10.57 26.90
N LEU A 248 0.46 -10.07 25.79
CA LEU A 248 0.32 -8.68 25.37
C LEU A 248 -0.95 -8.48 24.55
N THR A 249 -1.49 -7.26 24.60
CA THR A 249 -2.54 -6.84 23.69
C THR A 249 -2.00 -6.67 22.28
N LYS A 250 -2.88 -6.77 21.28
CA LYS A 250 -2.52 -6.54 19.87
C LYS A 250 -1.81 -5.20 19.64
N LYS A 251 -2.27 -4.14 20.31
CA LYS A 251 -1.63 -2.81 20.28
C LYS A 251 -0.21 -2.82 20.85
N GLN A 252 0.02 -3.50 21.98
CA GLN A 252 1.35 -3.60 22.58
C GLN A 252 2.32 -4.37 21.68
N ILE A 253 1.87 -5.48 21.08
CA ILE A 253 2.67 -6.23 20.10
C ILE A 253 3.01 -5.35 18.89
N PHE A 254 2.04 -4.56 18.41
CA PHE A 254 2.27 -3.62 17.33
C PHE A 254 3.21 -2.46 17.68
N GLN A 255 3.23 -2.02 18.94
CA GLN A 255 4.19 -1.03 19.40
C GLN A 255 5.60 -1.62 19.44
N GLU A 256 5.74 -2.80 20.05
CA GLU A 256 7.01 -3.51 20.18
C GLU A 256 7.63 -3.82 18.81
N LEU A 257 6.86 -4.33 17.84
CA LEU A 257 7.40 -4.65 16.51
C LEU A 257 7.95 -3.43 15.76
N LEU A 258 7.50 -2.22 16.10
CA LEU A 258 7.95 -0.97 15.47
C LEU A 258 9.22 -0.41 16.12
N GLU A 259 9.64 -0.96 17.27
CA GLU A 259 10.88 -0.57 17.94
C GLU A 259 12.11 -1.17 17.24
N ALA A 260 13.25 -0.51 17.40
CA ALA A 260 14.51 -1.02 16.90
C ALA A 260 14.92 -2.31 17.64
N GLY A 261 15.53 -3.23 16.92
CA GLY A 261 15.94 -4.56 17.38
C GLY A 261 14.85 -5.63 17.28
N ASN A 262 13.59 -5.25 17.03
CA ASN A 262 12.50 -6.20 16.96
C ASN A 262 12.25 -6.68 15.53
N SER A 263 12.30 -8.01 15.36
CA SER A 263 12.03 -8.69 14.11
C SER A 263 11.61 -10.13 14.39
N ARG A 264 10.95 -10.76 13.42
CA ARG A 264 10.61 -12.18 13.51
C ARG A 264 11.84 -13.10 13.43
N PHE A 265 12.99 -12.59 12.98
CA PHE A 265 14.25 -13.33 12.84
C PHE A 265 15.13 -13.14 14.09
N PHE A 266 14.99 -14.03 15.08
CA PHE A 266 15.73 -13.92 16.34
C PHE A 266 17.26 -14.01 16.14
N GLY A 267 18.01 -13.18 16.86
CA GLY A 267 19.49 -13.22 16.84
C GLY A 267 20.14 -12.75 15.53
N SER A 268 19.37 -12.33 14.53
CA SER A 268 19.87 -11.90 13.22
C SER A 268 20.43 -10.47 13.20
N GLY A 269 20.29 -9.72 14.31
CA GLY A 269 20.61 -8.29 14.36
C GLY A 269 19.74 -7.41 13.45
N ARG A 270 18.61 -7.94 12.95
CA ARG A 270 17.67 -7.22 12.09
C ARG A 270 16.59 -6.52 12.89
N GLY A 271 16.14 -5.38 12.38
CA GLY A 271 15.06 -4.57 12.96
C GLY A 271 15.51 -3.14 13.15
N ASN A 272 15.52 -2.33 12.08
CA ASN A 272 15.91 -0.92 12.20
C ASN A 272 14.82 -0.05 12.86
N GLY A 273 13.67 -0.66 13.20
CA GLY A 273 12.50 0.01 13.74
C GLY A 273 11.87 1.00 12.76
N LEU A 274 10.78 1.62 13.18
CA LEU A 274 10.09 2.66 12.41
C LEU A 274 10.92 3.94 12.32
N ASP A 275 11.81 4.18 13.29
CA ASP A 275 12.67 5.37 13.35
C ASP A 275 13.60 5.49 12.14
N ALA A 276 14.23 4.38 11.75
CA ALA A 276 15.14 4.37 10.60
C ALA A 276 14.43 4.64 9.28
N VAL A 277 13.16 4.26 9.16
CA VAL A 277 12.34 4.47 7.95
C VAL A 277 11.68 5.85 7.93
N PHE A 278 11.51 6.50 9.09
CA PHE A 278 10.85 7.80 9.20
C PHE A 278 11.82 9.00 9.12
N ASN A 279 13.02 8.88 9.67
CA ASN A 279 13.91 10.04 9.88
C ASN A 279 14.68 10.48 8.63
N THR A 280 14.45 9.87 7.47
CA THR A 280 15.34 9.99 6.30
C THR A 280 15.31 11.34 5.60
N SER A 281 14.35 12.25 5.77
CA SER A 281 14.27 13.45 4.90
C SER A 281 13.71 14.72 5.58
N MET A 282 13.95 14.85 6.89
CA MET A 282 13.36 15.92 7.73
C MET A 282 13.82 17.36 7.42
N LYS A 283 14.84 17.55 6.58
CA LYS A 283 15.38 18.89 6.30
C LYS A 283 14.44 19.72 5.42
N LEU A 284 13.92 19.13 4.34
CA LEU A 284 13.11 19.85 3.35
C LEU A 284 11.61 19.72 3.54
N SER A 285 11.17 18.73 4.33
CA SER A 285 9.76 18.41 4.43
C SER A 285 9.33 18.13 5.86
N ASP A 286 8.09 18.50 6.15
CA ASP A 286 7.35 17.91 7.24
C ASP A 286 6.88 16.53 6.79
N ILE A 287 7.31 15.52 7.55
CA ILE A 287 7.04 14.12 7.24
C ILE A 287 5.88 13.65 8.12
N SER A 288 4.94 12.98 7.49
CA SER A 288 3.97 12.13 8.19
C SER A 288 3.95 10.76 7.55
N LEU A 289 3.72 9.75 8.38
CA LEU A 289 3.67 8.36 7.98
C LEU A 289 2.39 7.73 8.54
N MET A 290 1.60 7.13 7.67
CA MET A 290 0.51 6.25 8.06
C MET A 290 0.88 4.81 7.74
N LEU A 291 0.72 3.93 8.71
CA LEU A 291 0.95 2.50 8.58
C LEU A 291 -0.32 1.78 9.04
N LEU A 292 -0.95 1.02 8.15
CA LEU A 292 -2.14 0.21 8.44
C LEU A 292 -1.82 -1.25 8.16
N SER A 293 -1.91 -2.09 9.17
CA SER A 293 -1.76 -3.52 9.00
C SER A 293 -2.85 -4.23 9.78
N GLU A 294 -3.54 -5.16 9.11
CA GLU A 294 -4.68 -5.85 9.71
C GLU A 294 -5.76 -4.86 10.17
N ASP A 295 -6.03 -4.80 11.47
CA ASP A 295 -7.02 -3.96 12.13
C ASP A 295 -6.39 -2.84 12.97
N ILE A 296 -5.10 -2.57 12.81
CA ILE A 296 -4.38 -1.52 13.55
C ILE A 296 -3.71 -0.52 12.61
N ARG A 297 -3.86 0.77 12.93
CA ARG A 297 -3.18 1.88 12.27
C ARG A 297 -2.23 2.57 13.24
N CYS A 298 -1.05 2.92 12.75
CA CYS A 298 -0.13 3.86 13.35
C CYS A 298 -0.02 5.09 12.45
N GLU A 299 -0.25 6.27 13.03
CA GLU A 299 0.12 7.54 12.43
C GLU A 299 1.32 8.09 13.17
N ARG A 300 2.41 8.29 12.44
CA ARG A 300 3.64 8.85 12.95
C ARG A 300 3.85 10.25 12.40
N THR A 301 4.07 11.18 13.32
CA THR A 301 4.43 12.57 13.07
C THR A 301 5.64 12.93 13.93
N PHE A 302 6.10 14.19 13.85
CA PHE A 302 7.15 14.71 14.74
C PHE A 302 6.76 14.69 16.24
N ILE A 303 5.46 14.61 16.56
CA ILE A 303 4.96 14.55 17.94
C ILE A 303 5.05 13.12 18.51
N GLY A 304 5.18 12.12 17.65
CA GLY A 304 5.25 10.71 18.01
C GLY A 304 4.22 9.86 17.26
N ASN A 305 3.97 8.67 17.81
CA ASN A 305 3.10 7.66 17.22
C ASN A 305 1.71 7.68 17.86
N GLN A 306 0.67 7.71 17.04
CA GLN A 306 -0.72 7.55 17.44
C GLN A 306 -1.27 6.23 16.90
N TYR A 307 -1.92 5.44 17.75
CA TYR A 307 -2.40 4.11 17.40
C TYR A 307 -3.92 4.01 17.49
N SER A 308 -4.55 3.51 16.43
CA SER A 308 -5.99 3.28 16.35
C SER A 308 -6.29 1.84 15.98
N LEU A 309 -7.30 1.25 16.63
CA LEU A 309 -7.81 -0.10 16.32
C LEU A 309 -9.14 0.01 15.57
N PHE A 310 -9.40 -0.91 14.66
CA PHE A 310 -10.63 -1.00 13.90
C PHE A 310 -11.36 -2.32 14.15
N SER A 311 -12.66 -2.32 13.88
CA SER A 311 -13.52 -3.51 13.99
C SER A 311 -13.35 -4.49 12.81
N CYS A 312 -12.56 -4.12 11.80
CA CYS A 312 -12.37 -4.88 10.58
C CYS A 312 -10.89 -4.89 10.19
N SER A 313 -10.48 -5.96 9.53
CA SER A 313 -9.09 -6.21 9.15
C SER A 313 -8.90 -6.08 7.64
N LEU A 314 -7.87 -5.34 7.25
CA LEU A 314 -7.34 -5.29 5.89
C LEU A 314 -6.18 -6.30 5.78
N PRO A 315 -6.16 -7.20 4.78
CA PRO A 315 -5.04 -8.12 4.62
C PRO A 315 -3.74 -7.36 4.33
N GLY A 316 -2.59 -7.86 4.80
CA GLY A 316 -1.29 -7.25 4.52
C GLY A 316 -0.99 -5.96 5.28
N THR A 317 -0.14 -5.14 4.68
CA THR A 317 0.34 -3.87 5.21
C THR A 317 0.26 -2.80 4.14
N ALA A 318 -0.48 -1.73 4.45
CA ALA A 318 -0.59 -0.53 3.65
C ALA A 318 0.19 0.59 4.33
N VAL A 319 0.99 1.33 3.57
CA VAL A 319 1.82 2.41 4.08
C VAL A 319 1.71 3.64 3.20
N GLU A 320 1.66 4.82 3.82
CA GLU A 320 1.70 6.10 3.15
C GLU A 320 2.67 7.04 3.85
N TRP A 321 3.69 7.49 3.12
CA TRP A 321 4.54 8.61 3.48
C TRP A 321 4.08 9.87 2.78
N ASN A 322 3.89 10.93 3.56
CA ASN A 322 3.58 12.26 3.10
C ASN A 322 4.79 13.16 3.40
N PHE A 323 5.37 13.74 2.36
CA PHE A 323 6.47 14.71 2.42
C PHE A 323 5.95 16.07 1.99
N LYS A 324 5.55 16.91 2.96
CA LYS A 324 5.08 18.27 2.67
C LYS A 324 6.26 19.23 2.69
N PHE A 325 6.59 19.84 1.56
CA PHE A 325 7.73 20.74 1.47
C PHE A 325 7.51 21.99 2.35
N ARG A 326 8.56 22.37 3.09
CA ARG A 326 8.57 23.61 3.85
C ARG A 326 8.75 24.78 2.88
N LYS A 327 8.04 25.87 3.10
CA LYS A 327 8.24 27.11 2.33
C LYS A 327 9.51 27.82 2.73
#